data_AF-A0A4S0JT97-F1
#
_entry.id   AF-A0A4S0JT97-F1
#
_cell.length_a   1.000
_cell.length_b   1.000
_cell.length_c   1.000
_cell.angle_alpha   90.00
_cell.angle_beta   90.00
_cell.angle_gamma   90.00
#
_symmetry.space_group_name_H-M   'P 1'
#
loop_
_entity.id
_entity.type
_entity.pdbx_description
1 polymer ?
#
loop_
_entity_poly.entity_id
_entity_poly.type
_entity_poly.pdbx_seq_one_letter_code
_entity_poly.pdbx_strand_id
1 'polypeptide(L)'
;SAEVDHVLVNRGKAKGVVLAGGEEIYGKLVVSNADVKRTFLKLVEEKELPDIFLRRVKNFKIRGSSGKVNIALDSLPEFPALPKDSPVYRGDMHFTDSI
;
A
#
# COMPACT_ATOMS: atom_id res chain seq x y z
N SER A 1 13.23 1.76 -11.78
CA SER A 1 12.53 0.78 -10.92
C SER A 1 12.49 -0.56 -11.64
N ALA A 2 12.28 -1.66 -10.92
CA ALA A 2 12.06 -2.99 -11.50
C ALA A 2 10.66 -3.46 -11.12
N GLU A 3 9.69 -3.34 -12.04
CA GLU A 3 8.33 -3.81 -11.79
C GLU A 3 8.30 -5.34 -11.83
N VAL A 4 7.67 -5.95 -10.82
CA VAL A 4 7.38 -7.38 -10.80
C VAL A 4 6.10 -7.62 -11.60
N ASP A 5 6.19 -8.51 -12.58
CA ASP A 5 5.05 -8.98 -13.38
C ASP A 5 4.27 -10.04 -12.61
N HIS A 6 4.92 -11.15 -12.24
CA HIS A 6 4.31 -12.21 -11.44
C HIS A 6 5.32 -12.96 -10.57
N VAL A 7 4.79 -13.73 -9.61
CA VAL A 7 5.54 -14.63 -8.74
C VAL A 7 5.63 -15.99 -9.42
N LEU A 8 6.86 -16.53 -9.52
CA LEU A 8 7.07 -17.90 -9.95
C LEU A 8 6.60 -18.85 -8.84
N VAL A 9 5.58 -19.66 -9.13
CA VAL A 9 5.07 -20.67 -8.20
C VAL A 9 5.24 -22.06 -8.80
N ASN A 10 5.73 -22.99 -7.99
CA ASN A 10 5.85 -24.40 -8.35
C ASN A 10 5.22 -25.24 -7.24
N ARG A 11 4.11 -25.93 -7.57
CA ARG A 11 3.37 -26.80 -6.64
C ARG A 11 3.01 -26.06 -5.34
N GLY A 12 2.45 -24.87 -5.47
CA GLY A 12 2.06 -24.04 -4.33
C GLY A 12 3.22 -23.42 -3.52
N LYS A 13 4.46 -23.48 -4.02
CA LYS A 13 5.63 -22.83 -3.39
C LYS A 13 6.21 -21.75 -4.29
N ALA A 14 6.34 -20.54 -3.76
CA ALA A 14 7.07 -19.47 -4.45
C ALA A 14 8.55 -19.86 -4.66
N LYS A 15 9.09 -19.53 -5.83
CA LYS A 15 10.46 -19.83 -6.27
C LYS A 15 11.25 -18.62 -6.73
N GLY A 16 10.60 -17.47 -6.82
CA GLY A 16 11.17 -16.27 -7.41
C GLY A 16 10.08 -15.35 -7.94
N VAL A 17 10.50 -14.38 -8.72
CA VAL A 17 9.63 -13.42 -9.41
C VAL A 17 10.10 -13.26 -10.86
N VAL A 18 9.17 -12.94 -11.74
CA VAL A 18 9.46 -12.48 -13.10
C VAL A 18 9.24 -10.98 -13.11
N LEU A 19 10.22 -10.24 -13.62
CA LEU A 19 10.10 -8.79 -13.83
C LEU A 19 9.33 -8.51 -15.12
N ALA A 20 8.76 -7.32 -15.26
CA ALA A 20 8.04 -6.89 -16.47
C ALA A 20 8.90 -6.97 -17.76
N GLY A 21 10.23 -6.95 -17.64
CA GLY A 21 11.17 -7.15 -18.75
C GLY A 21 11.43 -8.62 -19.12
N GLY A 22 10.80 -9.58 -18.43
CA GLY A 22 10.97 -11.03 -18.64
C GLY A 22 12.13 -11.67 -17.87
N GLU A 23 12.95 -10.89 -17.15
CA GLU A 23 14.00 -11.43 -16.29
C GLU A 23 13.40 -12.22 -15.12
N GLU A 24 13.92 -13.42 -14.88
CA GLU A 24 13.53 -14.27 -13.75
C GLU A 24 14.56 -14.16 -12.61
N ILE A 25 14.09 -13.78 -11.43
CA ILE A 25 14.91 -13.70 -10.22
C ILE A 25 14.49 -14.82 -9.27
N TYR A 26 15.37 -15.79 -9.08
CA TYR A 26 15.14 -16.95 -8.23
C TYR A 26 15.44 -16.67 -6.75
N GLY A 27 14.62 -17.21 -5.85
CA GLY A 27 14.75 -17.03 -4.41
C GLY A 27 14.11 -18.17 -3.61
N LYS A 28 14.62 -18.40 -2.40
CA LYS A 28 14.02 -19.39 -1.46
C LYS A 28 12.72 -18.87 -0.82
N LEU A 29 12.55 -17.56 -0.78
CA LEU A 29 11.41 -16.86 -0.18
C LEU A 29 11.08 -15.63 -1.01
N VAL A 30 9.80 -15.31 -1.14
CA VAL A 30 9.29 -14.06 -1.69
C VAL A 30 8.49 -13.35 -0.60
N VAL A 31 8.86 -12.11 -0.29
CA VAL A 31 8.13 -11.26 0.67
C VAL A 31 7.52 -10.10 -0.10
N SER A 32 6.18 -10.04 -0.14
CA SER A 32 5.46 -8.96 -0.81
C SER A 32 5.03 -7.89 0.19
N ASN A 33 5.46 -6.65 -0.05
CA ASN A 33 4.95 -5.46 0.65
C ASN A 33 3.84 -4.73 -0.14
N ALA A 34 3.38 -5.31 -1.25
CA ALA A 34 2.24 -4.79 -1.99
C ALA A 34 0.93 -5.08 -1.24
N ASP A 35 -0.14 -4.38 -1.59
CA ASP A 35 -1.44 -4.64 -0.99
C ASP A 35 -1.92 -6.08 -1.29
N VAL A 36 -2.83 -6.57 -0.46
CA VAL A 36 -3.31 -7.96 -0.53
C VAL A 36 -3.94 -8.30 -1.88
N LYS A 37 -4.62 -7.35 -2.53
CA LYS A 37 -5.25 -7.60 -3.83
C LYS A 37 -4.22 -7.61 -4.94
N ARG A 38 -3.25 -6.69 -4.94
CA ARG A 38 -2.14 -6.75 -5.89
C ARG A 38 -1.37 -8.06 -5.75
N THR A 39 -0.98 -8.43 -4.54
CA THR A 39 -0.21 -9.66 -4.31
C THR A 39 -0.97 -10.90 -4.81
N PHE A 40 -2.21 -11.10 -4.38
CA PHE A 40 -2.90 -12.39 -4.58
C PHE A 40 -3.91 -12.41 -5.73
N LEU A 41 -4.21 -11.28 -6.38
CA LEU A 41 -5.11 -11.21 -7.54
C LEU A 41 -4.42 -10.71 -8.82
N LYS A 42 -3.15 -10.29 -8.73
CA LYS A 42 -2.37 -9.81 -9.88
C LYS A 42 -1.02 -10.51 -10.01
N LEU A 43 -0.25 -10.59 -8.93
CA LEU A 43 1.10 -11.15 -8.99
C LEU A 43 1.14 -12.68 -8.85
N VAL A 44 0.14 -13.30 -8.22
CA VAL A 44 0.06 -14.76 -8.07
C VAL A 44 -1.10 -15.28 -8.91
N GLU A 45 -0.87 -16.34 -9.68
CA GLU A 45 -1.93 -16.99 -10.44
C GLU A 45 -3.01 -17.58 -9.52
N GLU A 46 -4.29 -17.37 -9.85
CA GLU A 46 -5.41 -17.82 -9.01
C GLU A 46 -5.40 -19.34 -8.78
N LYS A 47 -4.94 -20.13 -9.77
CA LYS A 47 -4.86 -21.61 -9.70
C LYS A 47 -3.91 -22.12 -8.60
N GLU A 48 -2.97 -21.29 -8.16
CA GLU A 48 -1.98 -21.63 -7.14
C GLU A 48 -2.51 -21.36 -5.72
N LEU A 49 -3.71 -20.79 -5.59
CA LEU A 49 -4.29 -20.38 -4.32
C LEU A 49 -5.53 -21.22 -3.98
N PRO A 50 -5.76 -21.54 -2.68
CA PRO A 50 -6.99 -22.19 -2.27
C PRO A 50 -8.23 -21.30 -2.53
N ASP A 51 -9.30 -21.87 -3.08
CA ASP A 51 -10.52 -21.14 -3.45
C ASP A 51 -11.10 -20.30 -2.31
N ILE A 52 -11.11 -20.85 -1.09
CA ILE A 52 -11.63 -20.14 0.08
C ILE A 52 -10.79 -18.90 0.44
N PHE A 53 -9.47 -18.98 0.23
CA PHE A 53 -8.57 -17.85 0.43
C PHE A 53 -8.80 -16.79 -0.64
N LEU A 54 -8.85 -17.20 -1.91
CA LEU A 54 -9.11 -16.31 -3.03
C LEU A 54 -10.43 -15.55 -2.86
N ARG A 55 -11.51 -16.24 -2.43
CA ARG A 55 -12.80 -15.62 -2.13
C ARG A 55 -12.69 -14.57 -1.02
N ARG A 56 -11.87 -14.80 0.01
CA ARG A 56 -11.64 -13.81 1.09
C ARG A 56 -10.86 -12.60 0.57
N VAL A 57 -9.82 -12.80 -0.24
CA VAL A 57 -9.05 -11.69 -0.85
C VAL A 57 -9.93 -10.83 -1.76
N LYS A 58 -10.74 -11.45 -2.63
CA LYS A 58 -11.66 -10.73 -3.53
C LYS A 58 -12.63 -9.84 -2.74
N ASN A 59 -13.13 -10.34 -1.61
CA ASN A 59 -14.04 -9.61 -0.71
C ASN A 59 -13.34 -8.65 0.27
N PHE A 60 -12.01 -8.63 0.33
CA PHE A 60 -11.29 -7.74 1.22
C PHE A 60 -11.56 -6.28 0.82
N LYS A 61 -12.00 -5.46 1.78
CA LYS A 61 -12.29 -4.04 1.54
C LYS A 61 -11.05 -3.22 1.89
N ILE A 62 -10.39 -2.67 0.88
CA ILE A 62 -9.32 -1.70 1.08
C ILE A 62 -10.00 -0.37 1.40
N ARG A 63 -10.15 -0.07 2.69
CA ARG A 63 -10.66 1.21 3.19
C ARG A 63 -9.47 2.07 3.60
N GLY A 64 -9.05 2.92 2.69
CA GLY A 64 -8.07 3.97 2.96
C GLY A 64 -8.52 5.21 2.20
N SER A 65 -9.21 6.10 2.89
CA SER A 65 -9.37 7.48 2.41
C SER A 65 -8.66 8.34 3.43
N SER A 66 -7.40 8.68 3.12
CA SER A 66 -6.71 9.79 3.76
C SER A 66 -6.54 10.86 2.70
N GLY A 67 -7.24 11.98 2.85
CA GLY A 67 -6.92 13.18 2.10
C GLY A 67 -5.68 13.82 2.71
N LYS A 68 -4.66 14.11 1.89
CA LYS A 68 -3.54 14.96 2.30
C LYS A 68 -3.60 16.24 1.49
N VAL A 69 -3.70 17.36 2.17
CA VAL A 69 -3.58 18.69 1.57
C VAL A 69 -2.26 19.27 2.06
N ASN A 70 -1.41 19.73 1.14
CA ASN A 70 -0.23 20.51 1.47
C ASN A 70 -0.57 21.97 1.19
N ILE A 71 -0.46 22.83 2.19
CA ILE A 71 -0.78 24.26 2.09
C ILE A 71 0.46 25.02 2.53
N ALA A 72 0.95 25.93 1.67
CA ALA A 72 1.96 26.90 2.06
C ALA A 72 1.27 28.09 2.72
N LEU A 73 1.74 28.49 3.90
CA LEU A 73 1.21 29.59 4.69
C LEU A 73 2.34 30.58 4.99
N ASP A 74 2.01 31.85 5.12
CA ASP A 74 2.93 32.90 5.57
C ASP A 74 3.08 32.95 7.10
N SER A 75 2.18 32.26 7.81
CA SER A 75 2.05 32.27 9.27
C SER A 75 1.22 31.07 9.76
N LEU A 76 1.09 30.94 11.08
CA LEU A 76 0.24 29.90 11.67
C LEU A 76 -1.24 30.11 11.27
N PRO A 77 -1.95 29.05 10.84
CA PRO A 77 -3.34 29.20 10.42
C PRO A 77 -4.29 29.42 11.61
N GLU A 78 -5.21 30.35 11.45
CA GLU A 78 -6.42 30.41 12.27
C GLU A 78 -7.54 29.60 11.60
N PHE A 79 -8.25 28.76 12.36
CA PHE A 79 -9.35 27.94 11.85
C PHE A 79 -10.69 28.49 12.35
N PRO A 80 -11.35 29.41 11.60
CA PRO A 80 -12.54 30.11 12.09
C PRO A 80 -13.76 29.20 12.31
N ALA A 81 -13.75 28.01 11.70
CA ALA A 81 -14.78 27.00 11.91
C ALA A 81 -14.61 26.19 13.21
N LEU A 82 -13.49 26.35 13.94
CA LEU A 82 -13.24 25.66 15.21
C LEU A 82 -13.53 26.60 16.39
N PRO A 83 -14.17 26.09 17.47
CA PRO A 83 -14.26 26.83 18.72
C PRO A 83 -12.87 27.15 19.28
N LYS A 84 -12.78 28.26 20.01
CA LYS A 84 -11.60 28.58 20.83
C LYS A 84 -11.32 27.40 21.78
N ASP A 85 -10.05 26.98 21.85
CA ASP A 85 -9.58 25.84 22.66
C ASP A 85 -10.11 24.47 22.23
N SER A 86 -10.55 24.31 20.97
CA SER A 86 -11.00 23.02 20.45
C SER A 86 -9.95 21.91 20.67
N PRO A 87 -10.33 20.72 21.17
CA PRO A 87 -9.39 19.62 21.35
C PRO A 87 -8.78 19.11 20.03
N VAL A 88 -9.33 19.50 18.87
CA VAL A 88 -8.76 19.20 17.54
C VAL A 88 -7.36 19.81 17.37
N TYR A 89 -7.07 20.94 18.04
CA TYR A 89 -5.73 21.53 18.09
C TYR A 89 -4.70 20.69 18.86
N ARG A 90 -5.14 19.65 19.60
CA ARG A 90 -4.23 18.72 20.31
C ARG A 90 -3.74 17.58 19.41
N GLY A 91 -4.26 17.50 18.19
CA GLY A 91 -3.68 16.65 17.16
C GLY A 91 -2.27 17.10 16.80
N ASP A 92 -1.56 16.22 16.11
CA ASP A 92 -0.20 16.52 15.66
C ASP A 92 -0.18 17.64 14.63
N MET A 93 0.65 18.67 14.87
CA MET A 93 0.86 19.82 13.98
C MET A 93 2.36 20.08 13.88
N HIS A 94 2.91 19.79 12.70
CA HIS A 94 4.30 20.08 12.38
C HIS A 94 4.40 21.33 11.53
N PHE A 95 5.06 22.35 12.08
CA PHE A 95 5.45 23.55 11.34
C PHE A 95 6.96 23.52 11.16
N THR A 96 7.39 23.69 9.92
CA THR A 96 8.81 23.88 9.58
C THR A 96 8.89 25.22 8.88
N ASP A 97 9.62 26.16 9.46
CA ASP A 97 9.97 27.41 8.79
C ASP A 97 11.21 27.18 7.90
N SER A 98 11.52 28.17 7.07
CA SER A 98 12.75 28.24 6.27
C SER A 98 13.97 27.90 7.14
N ILE A 99 14.90 27.09 6.61
CA ILE A 99 16.21 26.84 7.23
C ILE A 99 17.03 28.13 7.22
#